data_AF-A0A075AXG7-F1
#
_entry.id   AF-A0A075AXG7-F1
#
_cell.length_a   1.000
_cell.length_b   1.000
_cell.length_c   1.000
_cell.angle_alpha   90.00
_cell.angle_beta   90.00
_cell.angle_gamma   90.00
#
_symmetry.space_group_name_H-M   'P 1'
#
loop_
_entity.id
_entity.type
_entity.pdbx_description
1 polymer ?
#
loop_
_entity_poly.entity_id
_entity_poly.type
_entity_poly.pdbx_seq_one_letter_code
_entity_poly.pdbx_strand_id
1 'polypeptide(L)'
;MHDFDMISHLLRSNPFHISSLLTVSDFLGHSGDAQGAANLIERALYAFERSFHPTFKVNSRNILSFNYYENRQFYLILFRHLKYQSQKGCWRTCFEFSKYIFSLNVEEDPYCMSLLMDFYALKSAQYSSLLEIFKVHEKEFSLLPNWKYSVALATYLSGNTRESEVLLSEAILYYPRIVIALNDSHGLNLGLESLIQQIPLESRIGLKIVESIYIERFLTEWKNPDLSKWIKRGLELVITNPMLESEISKSQQCKDDNYSGIPLDIYRHLFVCGIPIKFSSLELKIADAKLPRELASKDIRSHDPFPPEKGVPSVFDGDSFNGTVDRITRIAQSVLSSFFQ
;
A
#
# COMPACT_ATOMS: atom_id res chain seq x y z
N MET A 1 -9.75 -11.79 -26.02
CA MET A 1 -11.05 -12.50 -25.94
C MET A 1 -10.83 -14.01 -25.86
N HIS A 2 -10.09 -14.63 -26.78
CA HIS A 2 -9.73 -16.06 -26.72
C HIS A 2 -9.04 -16.51 -25.41
N ASP A 3 -8.17 -15.68 -24.83
CA ASP A 3 -7.49 -16.05 -23.57
C ASP A 3 -8.43 -16.08 -22.36
N PHE A 4 -9.45 -15.21 -22.33
CA PHE A 4 -10.41 -15.18 -21.23
C PHE A 4 -11.31 -16.43 -21.23
N ASP A 5 -11.75 -16.87 -22.40
CA ASP A 5 -12.57 -18.08 -22.54
C ASP A 5 -11.78 -19.33 -22.12
N MET A 6 -10.49 -19.38 -22.47
CA MET A 6 -9.59 -20.45 -22.02
C MET A 6 -9.41 -20.46 -20.51
N ILE A 7 -9.12 -19.31 -19.89
CA ILE A 7 -8.96 -19.19 -18.44
C ILE A 7 -10.28 -19.50 -17.72
N SER A 8 -11.42 -19.10 -18.28
CA SER A 8 -12.75 -19.41 -17.74
C SER A 8 -13.09 -20.88 -17.86
N HIS A 9 -12.67 -21.56 -18.93
CA HIS A 9 -12.78 -23.01 -19.04
C HIS A 9 -11.88 -23.71 -18.02
N LEU A 10 -10.64 -23.27 -17.86
CA LEU A 10 -9.71 -23.78 -16.85
C LEU A 10 -10.29 -23.64 -15.43
N LEU A 11 -10.90 -22.49 -15.11
CA LEU A 11 -11.52 -22.25 -13.81
C LEU A 11 -12.74 -23.15 -13.55
N ARG A 12 -13.52 -23.46 -14.60
CA ARG A 12 -14.64 -24.42 -14.49
C ARG A 12 -14.15 -25.83 -14.15
N SER A 13 -13.05 -26.25 -14.77
CA SER A 13 -12.45 -27.56 -14.54
C SER A 13 -11.65 -27.63 -13.22
N ASN A 14 -11.04 -26.52 -12.81
CA ASN A 14 -10.20 -26.40 -11.61
C ASN A 14 -10.66 -25.24 -10.73
N PRO A 15 -11.70 -25.44 -9.91
CA PRO A 15 -12.42 -24.33 -9.30
C PRO A 15 -11.66 -23.57 -8.20
N PHE A 16 -10.55 -24.13 -7.71
CA PHE A 16 -9.68 -23.52 -6.71
C PHE A 16 -8.30 -23.13 -7.27
N HIS A 17 -8.15 -23.06 -8.60
CA HIS A 17 -6.90 -22.60 -9.22
C HIS A 17 -6.72 -21.09 -9.03
N ILE A 18 -5.75 -20.72 -8.20
CA ILE A 18 -5.57 -19.36 -7.68
C ILE A 18 -5.32 -18.33 -8.79
N SER A 19 -4.39 -18.59 -9.71
CA SER A 19 -4.07 -17.66 -10.79
C SER A 19 -5.27 -17.37 -11.70
N SER A 20 -6.10 -18.38 -11.95
CA SER A 20 -7.36 -18.21 -12.69
C SER A 20 -8.38 -17.39 -11.92
N LEU A 21 -8.56 -17.65 -10.61
CA LEU A 21 -9.45 -16.87 -9.76
C LEU A 21 -9.07 -15.38 -9.76
N LEU A 22 -7.78 -15.07 -9.59
CA LEU A 22 -7.25 -13.71 -9.64
C LEU A 22 -7.50 -13.05 -11.00
N THR A 23 -7.20 -13.74 -12.09
CA THR A 23 -7.32 -13.18 -13.44
C THR A 23 -8.79 -12.94 -13.83
N VAL A 24 -9.68 -13.89 -13.55
CA VAL A 24 -11.12 -13.72 -13.81
C VAL A 24 -11.73 -12.65 -12.90
N SER A 25 -11.29 -12.57 -11.64
CA SER A 25 -11.71 -11.48 -10.73
C SER A 25 -11.35 -10.11 -11.29
N ASP A 26 -10.17 -9.93 -11.87
CA ASP A 26 -9.79 -8.65 -12.50
C ASP A 26 -10.71 -8.32 -13.67
N PHE A 27 -11.00 -9.30 -14.52
CA PHE A 27 -11.89 -9.11 -15.66
C PHE A 27 -13.31 -8.70 -15.22
N LEU A 28 -13.87 -9.38 -14.22
CA LEU A 28 -15.19 -9.04 -13.67
C LEU A 28 -15.19 -7.63 -13.06
N GLY A 29 -14.14 -7.28 -12.32
CA GLY A 29 -13.97 -5.95 -11.76
C GLY A 29 -13.95 -4.84 -12.82
N HIS A 30 -13.22 -5.04 -13.93
CA HIS A 30 -13.20 -4.11 -15.06
C HIS A 30 -14.53 -4.06 -15.84
N SER A 31 -15.28 -5.16 -15.85
CA SER A 31 -16.60 -5.24 -16.50
C SER A 31 -17.72 -4.62 -15.67
N GLY A 32 -17.43 -4.16 -14.44
CA GLY A 32 -18.41 -3.56 -13.52
C GLY A 32 -19.09 -4.57 -12.57
N ASP A 33 -18.79 -5.86 -12.66
CA ASP A 33 -19.30 -6.89 -11.75
C ASP A 33 -18.37 -7.02 -10.51
N ALA A 34 -18.43 -6.01 -9.63
CA ALA A 34 -17.63 -5.99 -8.41
C ALA A 34 -18.00 -7.12 -7.44
N GLN A 35 -19.27 -7.54 -7.41
CA GLN A 35 -19.74 -8.59 -6.51
C GLN A 35 -19.22 -9.97 -6.97
N GLY A 36 -19.34 -10.29 -8.26
CA GLY A 36 -18.77 -11.52 -8.81
C GLY A 36 -17.26 -11.59 -8.62
N ALA A 37 -16.57 -10.46 -8.82
CA ALA A 37 -15.13 -10.37 -8.57
C ALA A 37 -14.77 -10.62 -7.09
N ALA A 38 -15.47 -9.99 -6.15
CA ALA A 38 -15.26 -10.20 -4.72
C ALA A 38 -15.48 -11.66 -4.30
N ASN A 39 -16.52 -12.32 -4.84
CA ASN A 39 -16.79 -13.74 -4.56
C ASN A 39 -15.64 -14.65 -5.01
N LEU A 40 -14.98 -14.35 -6.14
CA LEU A 40 -13.82 -15.12 -6.62
C LEU A 40 -12.59 -14.92 -5.71
N ILE A 41 -12.39 -13.71 -5.18
CA ILE A 41 -11.33 -13.45 -4.20
C ILE A 41 -11.59 -14.18 -2.88
N GLU A 42 -12.83 -14.16 -2.39
CA GLU A 42 -13.24 -14.91 -1.19
C GLU A 42 -13.03 -16.42 -1.37
N ARG A 43 -13.34 -16.94 -2.57
CA ARG A 43 -13.04 -18.33 -2.92
C ARG A 43 -11.54 -18.64 -2.93
N ALA A 44 -10.71 -17.71 -3.39
CA ALA A 44 -9.26 -17.86 -3.36
C ALA A 44 -8.72 -17.85 -1.92
N LEU A 45 -9.24 -16.98 -1.05
CA LEU A 45 -8.94 -16.99 0.38
C LEU A 45 -9.28 -18.34 1.02
N TYR A 46 -10.46 -18.87 0.73
CA TYR A 46 -10.89 -20.18 1.24
C TYR A 46 -9.96 -21.32 0.79
N ALA A 47 -9.44 -21.26 -0.44
CA ALA A 47 -8.48 -22.25 -0.92
C ALA A 47 -7.16 -22.20 -0.13
N PHE A 48 -6.67 -21.00 0.20
CA PHE A 48 -5.48 -20.83 1.06
C PHE A 48 -5.74 -21.28 2.49
N GLU A 49 -6.88 -20.89 3.07
CA GLU A 49 -7.26 -21.25 4.44
C GLU A 49 -7.22 -22.77 4.65
N ARG A 50 -7.74 -23.53 3.69
CA ARG A 50 -7.72 -25.00 3.69
C ARG A 50 -6.35 -25.62 3.51
N SER A 51 -5.40 -24.88 2.95
CA SER A 51 -4.08 -25.39 2.57
C SER A 51 -2.98 -24.99 3.57
N PHE A 52 -3.30 -24.17 4.56
CA PHE A 52 -2.33 -23.77 5.56
C PHE A 52 -1.89 -24.94 6.42
N HIS A 53 -0.60 -24.90 6.80
CA HIS A 53 -0.08 -25.82 7.79
C HIS A 53 -0.84 -25.64 9.12
N PRO A 54 -1.19 -26.69 9.87
CA PRO A 54 -1.96 -26.58 11.11
C PRO A 54 -1.35 -25.66 12.18
N THR A 55 -0.05 -25.39 12.11
CA THR A 55 0.66 -24.48 13.03
C THR A 55 0.68 -23.03 12.55
N PHE A 56 0.25 -22.75 11.31
CA PHE A 56 0.16 -21.40 10.80
C PHE A 56 -0.95 -20.66 11.54
N LYS A 57 -0.56 -19.62 12.29
CA LYS A 57 -1.51 -18.78 13.03
C LYS A 57 -1.51 -17.39 12.41
N VAL A 58 -2.71 -16.90 12.11
CA VAL A 58 -3.00 -15.60 11.47
C VAL A 58 -2.51 -14.39 12.27
N ASN A 59 -2.03 -14.54 13.52
CA ASN A 59 -1.44 -13.45 14.32
C ASN A 59 -0.14 -13.87 15.03
N SER A 60 0.62 -14.77 14.42
CA SER A 60 1.92 -15.21 14.97
C SER A 60 3.07 -14.48 14.28
N ARG A 61 4.29 -14.58 14.84
CA ARG A 61 5.53 -14.05 14.23
C ARG A 61 5.98 -14.83 12.99
N ASN A 62 5.04 -15.42 12.24
CA ASN A 62 5.33 -16.18 11.04
C ASN A 62 5.60 -15.19 9.90
N ILE A 63 6.86 -15.07 9.51
CA ILE A 63 7.26 -14.24 8.37
C ILE A 63 6.97 -15.01 7.09
N LEU A 64 6.17 -14.43 6.21
CA LEU A 64 5.84 -14.97 4.90
C LEU A 64 6.67 -14.25 3.84
N SER A 65 7.82 -14.86 3.46
CA SER A 65 8.74 -14.25 2.49
C SER A 65 8.06 -14.00 1.14
N PHE A 66 8.19 -12.77 0.62
CA PHE A 66 7.61 -12.37 -0.65
C PHE A 66 8.33 -12.97 -1.87
N ASN A 67 9.48 -13.63 -1.66
CA ASN A 67 10.24 -14.25 -2.74
C ASN A 67 9.52 -15.46 -3.34
N TYR A 68 8.65 -16.16 -2.61
CA TYR A 68 7.93 -17.33 -3.12
C TYR A 68 6.67 -16.94 -3.89
N TYR A 69 6.47 -17.51 -5.08
CA TYR A 69 5.32 -17.21 -5.94
C TYR A 69 3.97 -17.37 -5.23
N GLU A 70 3.78 -18.49 -4.53
CA GLU A 70 2.55 -18.82 -3.82
C GLU A 70 2.25 -17.80 -2.72
N ASN A 71 3.29 -17.32 -2.04
CA ASN A 71 3.17 -16.27 -1.03
C ASN A 71 2.72 -14.95 -1.69
N ARG A 72 3.32 -14.56 -2.82
CA ARG A 72 2.91 -13.35 -3.56
C ARG A 72 1.44 -13.38 -3.94
N GLN A 73 0.94 -14.54 -4.39
CA GLN A 73 -0.48 -14.71 -4.66
C GLN A 73 -1.33 -14.51 -3.42
N PHE A 74 -0.90 -15.04 -2.26
CA PHE A 74 -1.62 -14.84 -1.01
C PHE A 74 -1.69 -13.36 -0.60
N TYR A 75 -0.58 -12.62 -0.66
CA TYR A 75 -0.58 -11.17 -0.42
C TYR A 75 -1.53 -10.44 -1.37
N LEU A 76 -1.50 -10.76 -2.66
CA LEU A 76 -2.36 -10.12 -3.67
C LEU A 76 -3.85 -10.36 -3.38
N ILE A 77 -4.22 -11.57 -2.99
CA ILE A 77 -5.60 -11.92 -2.62
C ILE A 77 -6.05 -11.13 -1.40
N LEU A 78 -5.24 -11.07 -0.34
CA LEU A 78 -5.55 -10.29 0.86
C LEU A 78 -5.74 -8.81 0.53
N PHE A 79 -4.84 -8.24 -0.27
CA PHE A 79 -4.94 -6.84 -0.67
C PHE A 79 -6.20 -6.57 -1.49
N ARG A 80 -6.54 -7.44 -2.45
CA ARG A 80 -7.77 -7.32 -3.24
C ARG A 80 -9.01 -7.48 -2.39
N HIS A 81 -9.00 -8.41 -1.44
CA HIS A 81 -10.09 -8.56 -0.48
C HIS A 81 -10.30 -7.28 0.30
N LEU A 82 -9.22 -6.71 0.85
CA LEU A 82 -9.24 -5.41 1.52
C LEU A 82 -9.79 -4.31 0.62
N LYS A 83 -9.44 -4.27 -0.67
CA LYS A 83 -9.99 -3.31 -1.64
C LYS A 83 -11.51 -3.45 -1.78
N TYR A 84 -12.03 -4.67 -1.95
CA TYR A 84 -13.48 -4.91 -2.02
C TYR A 84 -14.20 -4.56 -0.71
N GLN A 85 -13.59 -4.81 0.46
CA GLN A 85 -14.15 -4.36 1.74
C GLN A 85 -14.18 -2.83 1.87
N SER A 86 -13.17 -2.14 1.34
CA SER A 86 -13.13 -0.68 1.37
C SER A 86 -14.25 -0.04 0.55
N GLN A 87 -14.64 -0.66 -0.57
CA GLN A 87 -15.77 -0.22 -1.41
C GLN A 87 -17.12 -0.37 -0.71
N LYS A 88 -17.24 -1.31 0.24
CA LYS A 88 -18.41 -1.51 1.09
C LYS A 88 -18.43 -0.58 2.31
N GLY A 89 -17.39 0.24 2.51
CA GLY A 89 -17.26 1.11 3.67
C GLY A 89 -16.94 0.36 4.97
N CYS A 90 -16.44 -0.88 4.90
CA CYS A 90 -16.09 -1.68 6.08
C CYS A 90 -14.72 -1.27 6.64
N TRP A 91 -14.58 -0.02 7.09
CA TRP A 91 -13.30 0.59 7.46
C TRP A 91 -12.57 -0.15 8.58
N ARG A 92 -13.30 -0.62 9.60
CA ARG A 92 -12.71 -1.40 10.70
C ARG A 92 -12.09 -2.69 10.18
N THR A 93 -12.81 -3.43 9.32
CA THR A 93 -12.29 -4.64 8.68
C THR A 93 -11.06 -4.32 7.84
N CYS A 94 -11.08 -3.24 7.06
CA CYS A 94 -9.93 -2.81 6.26
C CYS A 94 -8.70 -2.54 7.13
N PHE A 95 -8.88 -1.92 8.30
CA PHE A 95 -7.79 -1.66 9.24
C PHE A 95 -7.22 -2.95 9.87
N GLU A 96 -8.07 -3.93 10.21
CA GLU A 96 -7.58 -5.22 10.71
C GLU A 96 -6.82 -5.99 9.61
N PHE A 97 -7.33 -5.99 8.38
CA PHE A 97 -6.64 -6.62 7.26
C PHE A 97 -5.33 -5.89 6.90
N SER A 98 -5.26 -4.57 7.01
CA SER A 98 -4.03 -3.84 6.72
C SER A 98 -2.92 -4.17 7.72
N LYS A 99 -3.26 -4.27 9.01
CA LYS A 99 -2.34 -4.77 10.05
C LYS A 99 -1.91 -6.21 9.76
N TYR A 100 -2.85 -7.07 9.37
CA TYR A 100 -2.53 -8.46 9.05
C TYR A 100 -1.55 -8.57 7.89
N ILE A 101 -1.83 -7.91 6.75
CA ILE A 101 -0.95 -7.92 5.57
C ILE A 101 0.45 -7.38 5.93
N PHE A 102 0.51 -6.27 6.68
CA PHE A 102 1.78 -5.70 7.14
C PHE A 102 2.54 -6.66 8.06
N SER A 103 1.84 -7.38 8.94
CA SER A 103 2.46 -8.33 9.88
C SER A 103 3.10 -9.55 9.21
N LEU A 104 2.70 -9.89 7.98
CA LEU A 104 3.26 -11.02 7.25
C LEU A 104 4.75 -10.80 6.88
N ASN A 105 5.15 -9.56 6.61
CA ASN A 105 6.55 -9.18 6.49
C ASN A 105 6.72 -7.68 6.72
N VAL A 106 6.93 -7.30 7.99
CA VAL A 106 7.08 -5.91 8.43
C VAL A 106 8.32 -5.24 7.84
N GLU A 107 9.40 -6.00 7.62
CA GLU A 107 10.67 -5.46 7.14
C GLU A 107 10.61 -5.08 5.66
N GLU A 108 10.04 -5.94 4.82
CA GLU A 108 9.94 -5.69 3.37
C GLU A 108 8.72 -4.85 2.99
N ASP A 109 7.60 -4.97 3.73
CA ASP A 109 6.29 -4.35 3.40
C ASP A 109 5.99 -4.35 1.89
N PRO A 110 5.88 -5.54 1.25
CA PRO A 110 5.86 -5.67 -0.21
C PRO A 110 4.63 -5.03 -0.87
N TYR A 111 3.61 -4.66 -0.10
CA TYR A 111 2.45 -3.94 -0.61
C TYR A 111 2.36 -2.50 -0.11
N CYS A 112 3.43 -1.99 0.51
CA CYS A 112 3.49 -0.66 1.12
C CYS A 112 2.24 -0.37 1.96
N MET A 113 1.85 -1.30 2.84
CA MET A 113 0.74 -1.11 3.76
C MET A 113 0.99 0.08 4.69
N SER A 114 2.25 0.42 4.94
CA SER A 114 2.67 1.68 5.55
C SER A 114 2.10 2.93 4.87
N LEU A 115 1.78 2.91 3.57
CA LEU A 115 1.19 4.04 2.82
C LEU A 115 -0.36 4.07 2.82
N LEU A 116 -1.00 3.16 3.55
CA LEU A 116 -2.44 2.94 3.51
C LEU A 116 -3.08 2.65 4.87
N MET A 117 -2.33 2.07 5.80
CA MET A 117 -2.86 1.63 7.09
C MET A 117 -3.41 2.79 7.93
N ASP A 118 -2.73 3.93 7.93
CA ASP A 118 -3.12 5.15 8.64
C ASP A 118 -4.49 5.67 8.18
N PHE A 119 -4.75 5.62 6.87
CA PHE A 119 -6.05 5.98 6.29
C PHE A 119 -7.18 5.14 6.88
N TYR A 120 -7.06 3.81 6.91
CA TYR A 120 -8.11 2.96 7.46
C TYR A 120 -8.27 3.12 8.97
N ALA A 121 -7.18 3.37 9.70
CA ALA A 121 -7.26 3.63 11.13
C ALA A 121 -8.07 4.90 11.42
N LEU A 122 -7.81 5.99 10.68
CA LEU A 122 -8.55 7.25 10.81
C LEU A 122 -10.01 7.10 10.42
N LYS A 123 -10.31 6.45 9.28
CA LYS A 123 -11.69 6.19 8.82
C LYS A 123 -12.50 5.32 9.79
N SER A 124 -11.84 4.47 10.57
CA SER A 124 -12.47 3.61 11.58
C SER A 124 -12.38 4.15 13.01
N ALA A 125 -11.95 5.40 13.17
CA ALA A 125 -11.76 6.07 14.46
C ALA A 125 -10.86 5.31 15.45
N GLN A 126 -9.89 4.54 14.96
CA GLN A 126 -8.93 3.79 15.78
C GLN A 126 -7.67 4.62 16.04
N TYR A 127 -7.85 5.80 16.64
CA TYR A 127 -6.77 6.77 16.86
C TYR A 127 -5.70 6.23 17.80
N SER A 128 -6.09 5.61 18.91
CA SER A 128 -5.15 5.01 19.88
C SER A 128 -4.26 3.95 19.22
N SER A 129 -4.85 3.03 18.45
CA SER A 129 -4.09 2.00 17.75
C SER A 129 -3.15 2.59 16.69
N LEU A 130 -3.54 3.65 15.98
CA LEU A 130 -2.66 4.35 15.05
C LEU A 130 -1.43 4.89 15.77
N LEU A 131 -1.63 5.58 16.91
CA LEU A 131 -0.54 6.18 17.69
C LEU A 131 0.39 5.11 18.28
N GLU A 132 -0.16 3.99 18.75
CA GLU A 132 0.63 2.85 19.24
C GLU A 132 1.49 2.23 18.13
N ILE A 133 0.92 2.03 16.94
CA ILE A 133 1.64 1.51 15.77
C ILE A 133 2.74 2.48 15.36
N PHE A 134 2.46 3.78 15.30
CA PHE A 134 3.46 4.79 14.98
C PHE A 134 4.63 4.76 15.96
N LYS A 135 4.35 4.62 17.27
CA LYS A 135 5.40 4.53 18.29
C LYS A 135 6.30 3.29 18.12
N VAL A 136 5.75 2.17 17.65
CA VAL A 136 6.54 0.95 17.42
C VAL A 136 7.42 1.07 16.16
N HIS A 137 6.94 1.78 15.14
CA HIS A 137 7.61 1.94 13.83
C HIS A 137 8.06 3.38 13.57
N GLU A 138 8.39 4.12 14.63
CA GLU A 138 8.61 5.57 14.54
C GLU A 138 9.76 5.91 13.58
N LYS A 139 10.82 5.08 13.57
CA LYS A 139 11.99 5.29 12.73
C LYS A 139 11.63 5.27 11.24
N GLU A 140 10.80 4.32 10.82
CA GLU A 140 10.38 4.18 9.42
C GLU A 140 9.24 5.15 9.08
N PHE A 141 8.24 5.26 9.96
CA PHE A 141 7.01 6.01 9.68
C PHE A 141 7.17 7.52 9.83
N SER A 142 8.12 7.99 10.65
CA SER A 142 8.42 9.43 10.75
C SER A 142 8.98 10.02 9.45
N LEU A 143 9.49 9.17 8.54
CA LEU A 143 9.97 9.55 7.21
C LEU A 143 8.86 9.59 6.16
N LEU A 144 7.63 9.24 6.51
CA LEU A 144 6.50 9.17 5.58
C LEU A 144 5.53 10.35 5.82
N PRO A 145 5.10 11.05 4.76
CA PRO A 145 4.19 12.18 4.90
C PRO A 145 2.84 11.77 5.48
N ASN A 146 2.28 10.64 5.04
CA ASN A 146 0.97 10.19 5.49
C ASN A 146 0.95 10.00 7.01
N TRP A 147 1.96 9.35 7.58
CA TRP A 147 2.04 9.15 9.03
C TRP A 147 2.23 10.45 9.82
N LYS A 148 3.07 11.39 9.36
CA LYS A 148 3.21 12.68 10.06
C LYS A 148 1.87 13.42 10.18
N TYR A 149 1.14 13.54 9.08
CA TYR A 149 -0.18 14.19 9.10
C TYR A 149 -1.22 13.37 9.86
N SER A 150 -1.24 12.05 9.67
CA SER A 150 -2.22 11.17 10.30
C SER A 150 -2.06 11.05 11.81
N VAL A 151 -0.83 11.12 12.33
CA VAL A 151 -0.55 11.18 13.78
C VAL A 151 -1.03 12.50 14.37
N ALA A 152 -0.74 13.63 13.71
CA ALA A 152 -1.25 14.93 14.13
C ALA A 152 -2.79 14.94 14.15
N LEU A 153 -3.42 14.41 13.10
CA LEU A 153 -4.88 14.34 12.98
C LEU A 153 -5.51 13.39 14.01
N ALA A 154 -4.92 12.21 14.24
CA ALA A 154 -5.38 11.27 15.27
C ALA A 154 -5.31 11.90 16.67
N THR A 155 -4.25 12.66 16.95
CA THR A 155 -4.06 13.38 18.22
C THR A 155 -5.11 14.48 18.40
N TYR A 156 -5.41 15.23 17.33
CA TYR A 156 -6.47 16.23 17.32
C TYR A 156 -7.85 15.60 17.59
N LEU A 157 -8.17 14.53 16.87
CA LEU A 157 -9.45 13.82 16.98
C LEU A 157 -9.61 13.08 18.33
N SER A 158 -8.50 12.78 19.01
CA SER A 158 -8.51 12.25 20.38
C SER A 158 -8.73 13.32 21.45
N GLY A 159 -8.76 14.61 21.08
CA GLY A 159 -9.03 15.74 21.98
C GLY A 159 -7.79 16.52 22.44
N ASN A 160 -6.57 16.11 22.05
CA ASN A 160 -5.33 16.76 22.46
C ASN A 160 -4.94 17.89 21.49
N THR A 161 -5.69 19.00 21.50
CA THR A 161 -5.53 20.07 20.51
C THR A 161 -4.12 20.69 20.50
N ARG A 162 -3.56 21.04 21.67
CA ARG A 162 -2.25 21.72 21.73
C ARG A 162 -1.11 20.87 21.15
N GLU A 163 -1.06 19.60 21.54
CA GLU A 163 -0.07 18.65 21.04
C GLU A 163 -0.24 18.43 19.54
N SER A 164 -1.49 18.29 19.08
CA SER A 164 -1.79 18.10 17.66
C SER A 164 -1.37 19.28 16.79
N GLU A 165 -1.46 20.52 17.29
CA GLU A 165 -1.04 21.73 16.56
C GLU A 165 0.49 21.75 16.37
N VAL A 166 1.26 21.32 17.37
CA VAL A 166 2.72 21.17 17.27
C VAL A 166 3.07 20.08 16.26
N LEU A 167 2.49 18.89 16.40
CA LEU A 167 2.72 17.78 15.46
C LEU A 167 2.32 18.15 14.02
N LEU A 168 1.23 18.90 13.86
CA LEU A 168 0.81 19.40 12.55
C LEU A 168 1.82 20.41 12.01
N SER A 169 2.32 21.34 12.82
CA SER A 169 3.32 22.31 12.39
C SER A 169 4.60 21.62 11.89
N GLU A 170 5.04 20.56 12.58
CA GLU A 170 6.18 19.74 12.14
C GLU A 170 5.89 19.01 10.82
N ALA A 171 4.67 18.46 10.67
CA ALA A 171 4.26 17.80 9.44
C ALA A 171 4.22 18.78 8.24
N ILE A 172 3.70 19.99 8.44
CA ILE A 172 3.64 21.05 7.44
C ILE A 172 5.04 21.51 7.07
N LEU A 173 5.90 21.75 8.06
CA LEU A 173 7.27 22.18 7.81
C LEU A 173 8.04 21.15 6.98
N TYR A 174 7.87 19.87 7.29
CA TYR A 174 8.60 18.80 6.62
C TYR A 174 8.03 18.49 5.22
N TYR A 175 6.70 18.51 5.07
CA TYR A 175 5.99 18.20 3.82
C TYR A 175 4.98 19.30 3.45
N PRO A 176 5.45 20.51 3.10
CA PRO A 176 4.59 21.67 2.90
C PRO A 176 3.73 21.58 1.63
N ARG A 177 4.15 20.75 0.64
CA ARG A 177 3.42 20.52 -0.61
C ARG A 177 2.02 19.93 -0.39
N ILE A 178 1.83 19.15 0.68
CA ILE A 178 0.53 18.57 1.01
C ILE A 178 -0.47 19.68 1.37
N VAL A 179 -0.10 20.62 2.25
CA VAL A 179 -0.99 21.73 2.60
C VAL A 179 -1.28 22.64 1.41
N ILE A 180 -0.32 22.86 0.52
CA ILE A 180 -0.54 23.60 -0.73
C ILE A 180 -1.58 22.89 -1.60
N ALA A 181 -1.39 21.59 -1.85
CA ALA A 181 -2.33 20.81 -2.65
C ALA A 181 -3.74 20.77 -2.04
N LEU A 182 -3.84 20.69 -0.71
CA LEU A 182 -5.12 20.75 0.01
C LEU A 182 -5.78 22.12 -0.09
N ASN A 183 -5.01 23.22 0.02
CA ASN A 183 -5.51 24.57 -0.16
C ASN A 183 -6.10 24.77 -1.55
N ASP A 184 -5.41 24.31 -2.58
CA ASP A 184 -5.84 24.47 -3.97
C ASP A 184 -7.05 23.59 -4.30
N SER A 185 -7.10 22.38 -3.75
CA SER A 185 -8.20 21.44 -3.97
C SER A 185 -9.51 21.83 -3.25
N HIS A 186 -9.41 22.52 -2.10
CA HIS A 186 -10.55 22.82 -1.24
C HIS A 186 -10.84 24.33 -1.06
N GLY A 187 -10.05 25.21 -1.65
CA GLY A 187 -10.23 26.66 -1.55
C GLY A 187 -10.12 27.20 -0.12
N LEU A 188 -9.18 26.66 0.67
CA LEU A 188 -9.08 26.94 2.11
C LEU A 188 -8.62 28.38 2.43
N ASN A 189 -8.02 29.06 1.44
CA ASN A 189 -7.47 30.43 1.54
C ASN A 189 -6.53 30.59 2.75
N LEU A 190 -5.46 29.78 2.77
CA LEU A 190 -4.56 29.66 3.92
C LEU A 190 -3.45 30.72 4.01
N GLY A 191 -3.28 31.62 3.03
CA GLY A 191 -2.20 32.63 3.06
C GLY A 191 -0.80 31.99 3.03
N LEU A 192 -0.53 31.21 1.98
CA LEU A 192 0.64 30.34 1.86
C LEU A 192 1.87 31.04 1.23
N GLU A 193 1.81 32.34 0.98
CA GLU A 193 2.79 33.06 0.18
C GLU A 193 4.21 32.96 0.77
N SER A 194 4.33 33.15 2.09
CA SER A 194 5.61 33.05 2.80
C SER A 194 6.19 31.64 2.78
N LEU A 195 5.33 30.62 2.94
CA LEU A 195 5.73 29.22 2.92
C LEU A 195 6.19 28.81 1.52
N ILE A 196 5.43 29.17 0.48
CA ILE A 196 5.74 28.84 -0.92
C ILE A 196 7.11 29.40 -1.33
N GLN A 197 7.45 30.62 -0.91
CA GLN A 197 8.75 31.24 -1.20
C GLN A 197 9.94 30.45 -0.65
N GLN A 198 9.74 29.67 0.41
CA GLN A 198 10.79 28.89 1.08
C GLN A 198 10.90 27.46 0.53
N ILE A 199 9.93 26.99 -0.25
CA ILE A 199 9.92 25.61 -0.75
C ILE A 199 10.78 25.51 -2.01
N PRO A 200 11.72 24.54 -2.08
CA PRO A 200 12.44 24.25 -3.30
C PRO A 200 11.49 23.89 -4.46
N LEU A 201 11.71 24.51 -5.62
CA LEU A 201 10.93 24.27 -6.83
C LEU A 201 11.00 22.80 -7.28
N GLU A 202 12.20 22.22 -7.19
CA GLU A 202 12.45 20.82 -7.52
C GLU A 202 12.17 19.89 -6.33
N SER A 203 11.62 18.71 -6.62
CA SER A 203 11.37 17.66 -5.64
C SER A 203 11.55 16.30 -6.30
N ARG A 204 12.08 15.34 -5.53
CA ARG A 204 12.29 13.97 -5.97
C ARG A 204 10.97 13.32 -6.39
N ILE A 205 11.05 12.47 -7.40
CA ILE A 205 9.87 11.81 -7.96
C ILE A 205 9.19 10.88 -6.95
N GLY A 206 9.95 10.12 -6.17
CA GLY A 206 9.42 9.23 -5.14
C GLY A 206 8.60 9.99 -4.09
N LEU A 207 9.11 11.15 -3.65
CA LEU A 207 8.41 12.02 -2.71
C LEU A 207 7.07 12.51 -3.28
N LYS A 208 7.09 13.04 -4.51
CA LYS A 208 5.86 13.51 -5.19
C LYS A 208 4.79 12.42 -5.27
N ILE A 209 5.20 11.17 -5.53
CA ILE A 209 4.29 10.02 -5.57
C ILE A 209 3.67 9.74 -4.21
N VAL A 210 4.49 9.66 -3.15
CA VAL A 210 3.98 9.34 -1.80
C VAL A 210 3.10 10.47 -1.26
N GLU A 211 3.45 11.74 -1.51
CA GLU A 211 2.59 12.89 -1.20
C GLU A 211 1.24 12.79 -1.94
N SER A 212 1.27 12.43 -3.22
CA SER A 212 0.06 12.27 -4.04
C SER A 212 -0.83 11.13 -3.55
N ILE A 213 -0.25 9.98 -3.14
CA ILE A 213 -1.01 8.87 -2.52
C ILE A 213 -1.76 9.36 -1.29
N TYR A 214 -1.09 10.15 -0.43
CA TYR A 214 -1.74 10.71 0.76
C TYR A 214 -2.89 11.66 0.38
N ILE A 215 -2.62 12.63 -0.49
CA ILE A 215 -3.60 13.63 -0.92
C ILE A 215 -4.84 12.90 -1.46
N GLU A 216 -4.71 12.06 -2.48
CA GLU A 216 -5.83 11.35 -3.11
C GLU A 216 -6.70 10.57 -2.10
N ARG A 217 -6.10 9.99 -1.06
CA ARG A 217 -6.84 9.25 -0.02
C ARG A 217 -7.56 10.18 0.96
N PHE A 218 -6.92 11.26 1.38
CA PHE A 218 -7.41 12.12 2.45
C PHE A 218 -8.17 13.36 1.99
N LEU A 219 -8.20 13.67 0.69
CA LEU A 219 -8.94 14.82 0.11
C LEU A 219 -10.37 14.95 0.67
N THR A 220 -11.10 13.85 0.84
CA THR A 220 -12.49 13.93 1.34
C THR A 220 -12.61 14.34 2.80
N GLU A 221 -11.64 13.99 3.64
CA GLU A 221 -11.66 14.28 5.09
C GLU A 221 -11.46 15.78 5.36
N TRP A 222 -10.67 16.45 4.53
CA TRP A 222 -10.31 17.86 4.71
C TRP A 222 -11.44 18.87 4.42
N LYS A 223 -12.62 18.40 4.01
CA LYS A 223 -13.83 19.23 3.84
C LYS A 223 -14.43 19.70 5.18
N ASN A 224 -14.02 19.11 6.30
CA ASN A 224 -14.54 19.49 7.61
C ASN A 224 -14.04 20.90 8.01
N PRO A 225 -14.93 21.87 8.30
CA PRO A 225 -14.55 23.24 8.64
C PRO A 225 -13.71 23.34 9.92
N ASP A 226 -13.86 22.42 10.86
CA ASP A 226 -13.05 22.40 12.08
C ASP A 226 -11.61 21.98 11.78
N LEU A 227 -11.41 21.07 10.82
CA LEU A 227 -10.08 20.73 10.32
C LEU A 227 -9.44 21.89 9.58
N SER A 228 -10.21 22.68 8.83
CA SER A 228 -9.70 23.89 8.18
C SER A 228 -9.18 24.92 9.19
N LYS A 229 -9.90 25.11 10.31
CA LYS A 229 -9.43 26.00 11.40
C LYS A 229 -8.18 25.44 12.08
N TRP A 230 -8.14 24.14 12.31
CA TRP A 230 -6.99 23.47 12.91
C TRP A 230 -5.73 23.57 12.03
N ILE A 231 -5.85 23.38 10.71
CA ILE A 231 -4.74 23.60 9.78
C ILE A 231 -4.24 25.04 9.82
N LYS A 232 -5.13 26.04 9.84
CA LYS A 232 -4.73 27.45 9.92
C LYS A 232 -3.84 27.70 11.14
N ARG A 233 -4.19 27.15 12.30
CA ARG A 233 -3.36 27.26 13.50
C ARG A 233 -2.01 26.57 13.37
N GLY A 234 -1.99 25.35 12.84
CA GLY A 234 -0.72 24.64 12.59
C GLY A 234 0.19 25.41 11.63
N LEU A 235 -0.38 26.02 10.59
CA LEU A 235 0.34 26.85 9.63
C LEU A 235 0.84 28.16 10.25
N GLU A 236 0.05 28.82 11.10
CA GLU A 236 0.47 30.02 11.83
C GLU A 236 1.73 29.74 12.67
N LEU A 237 1.82 28.58 13.32
CA LEU A 237 3.02 28.16 14.06
C LEU A 237 4.25 27.99 13.14
N VAL A 238 4.06 27.49 11.92
CA VAL A 238 5.15 27.35 10.93
C VAL A 238 5.61 28.71 10.42
N ILE A 239 4.68 29.60 10.05
CA ILE A 239 5.01 30.92 9.48
C ILE A 239 5.67 31.83 10.52
N THR A 240 5.29 31.71 11.79
CA THR A 240 5.87 32.49 12.89
C THR A 240 7.20 31.93 13.41
N ASN A 241 7.63 30.76 12.93
CA ASN A 241 8.88 30.14 13.33
C ASN A 241 10.10 30.92 12.76
N PRO A 242 10.95 31.53 13.59
CA PRO A 242 12.12 32.28 13.12
C PRO A 242 13.18 31.39 12.46
N MET A 243 13.15 30.07 12.69
CA MET A 243 14.09 29.09 12.13
C MET A 243 13.56 28.39 10.89
N LEU A 244 12.43 28.83 10.33
CA LEU A 244 11.71 28.19 9.21
C LEU A 244 12.64 27.81 8.05
N GLU A 245 13.43 28.75 7.55
CA GLU A 245 14.34 28.53 6.40
C GLU A 245 15.39 27.44 6.70
N SER A 246 15.97 27.47 7.90
CA SER A 246 16.97 26.48 8.33
C SER A 246 16.36 25.09 8.46
N GLU A 247 15.16 24.98 9.03
CA GLU A 247 14.47 23.72 9.24
C GLU A 247 13.95 23.12 7.93
N ILE A 248 13.41 23.95 7.02
CA ILE A 248 13.03 23.49 5.67
C ILE A 248 14.26 22.95 4.94
N SER A 249 15.40 23.66 4.99
CA SER A 249 16.64 23.21 4.35
C SER A 249 17.12 21.86 4.91
N LYS A 250 17.10 21.67 6.24
CA LYS A 250 17.43 20.39 6.88
C LYS A 250 16.47 19.28 6.47
N SER A 251 15.17 19.57 6.44
CA SER A 251 14.15 18.60 6.03
C SER A 251 14.34 18.19 4.57
N GLN A 252 14.74 19.12 3.71
CA GLN A 252 14.98 18.87 2.29
C GLN A 252 16.12 17.88 2.08
N GLN A 253 17.24 18.08 2.77
CA GLN A 253 18.37 17.15 2.70
C GLN A 253 17.95 15.73 3.12
N CYS A 254 17.23 15.61 4.24
CA CYS A 254 16.73 14.30 4.69
C CYS A 254 15.79 13.66 3.65
N LYS A 255 14.93 14.44 3.00
CA LYS A 255 14.06 13.95 1.92
C LYS A 255 14.86 13.51 0.69
N ASP A 256 15.90 14.24 0.31
CA ASP A 256 16.75 13.86 -0.82
C ASP A 256 17.46 12.53 -0.59
N ASP A 257 17.88 12.26 0.64
CA ASP A 257 18.53 11.00 1.02
C ASP A 257 17.54 9.81 1.01
N ASN A 258 16.29 10.03 1.41
CA ASN A 258 15.30 8.95 1.59
C ASN A 258 14.38 8.72 0.38
N TYR A 259 14.33 9.63 -0.60
CA TYR A 259 13.43 9.55 -1.77
C TYR A 259 14.17 9.53 -3.11
N SER A 260 15.38 8.96 -3.15
CA SER A 260 16.29 8.94 -4.32
C SER A 260 15.83 8.07 -5.51
N GLY A 261 14.65 7.46 -5.44
CA GLY A 261 14.05 6.66 -6.52
C GLY A 261 12.62 6.22 -6.18
N ILE A 262 12.09 5.27 -6.97
CA ILE A 262 10.80 4.63 -6.70
C ILE A 262 11.04 3.12 -6.55
N PRO A 263 10.96 2.58 -5.32
CA PRO A 263 11.02 1.15 -5.09
C PRO A 263 9.95 0.38 -5.88
N LEU A 264 10.26 -0.88 -6.23
CA LEU A 264 9.34 -1.76 -6.95
C LEU A 264 8.02 -1.96 -6.20
N ASP A 265 8.07 -1.93 -4.87
CA ASP A 265 6.91 -2.12 -4.00
C ASP A 265 5.90 -0.97 -4.10
N ILE A 266 6.37 0.26 -4.34
CA ILE A 266 5.50 1.41 -4.60
C ILE A 266 4.79 1.24 -5.94
N TYR A 267 5.47 0.76 -6.99
CA TYR A 267 4.82 0.46 -8.28
C TYR A 267 3.75 -0.63 -8.12
N ARG A 268 4.03 -1.66 -7.32
CA ARG A 268 3.06 -2.72 -7.00
C ARG A 268 1.86 -2.17 -6.25
N HIS A 269 2.09 -1.34 -5.23
CA HIS A 269 1.04 -0.68 -4.47
C HIS A 269 0.11 0.15 -5.37
N LEU A 270 0.68 1.01 -6.21
CA LEU A 270 -0.06 1.86 -7.15
C LEU A 270 -0.91 1.01 -8.12
N PHE A 271 -0.30 -0.02 -8.71
CA PHE A 271 -0.97 -0.92 -9.66
C PHE A 271 -2.18 -1.61 -9.02
N VAL A 272 -2.03 -2.19 -7.83
CA VAL A 272 -3.13 -2.95 -7.20
C VAL A 272 -4.21 -2.04 -6.62
N CYS A 273 -3.85 -0.86 -6.11
CA CYS A 273 -4.85 0.14 -5.74
C CYS A 273 -5.71 0.57 -6.94
N GLY A 274 -5.20 0.42 -8.16
CA GLY A 274 -5.84 0.97 -9.35
C GLY A 274 -5.90 2.50 -9.27
N ILE A 275 -4.98 3.11 -8.51
CA ILE A 275 -4.73 4.54 -8.58
C ILE A 275 -4.14 4.72 -9.97
N PRO A 276 -4.91 5.28 -10.92
CA PRO A 276 -4.35 5.47 -12.24
C PRO A 276 -3.11 6.35 -12.04
N ILE A 277 -2.02 6.03 -12.74
CA ILE A 277 -0.94 7.01 -12.93
C ILE A 277 -1.49 8.04 -13.94
N LYS A 278 -2.54 8.75 -13.52
CA LYS A 278 -3.20 9.86 -14.18
C LYS A 278 -3.18 10.95 -13.13
N PHE A 279 -2.09 11.68 -13.15
CA PHE A 279 -1.87 12.92 -12.43
C PHE A 279 -3.05 13.89 -12.68
N SER A 280 -4.00 13.97 -11.76
CA SER A 280 -5.07 14.96 -11.84
C SER A 280 -4.56 16.33 -11.44
N SER A 281 -4.53 17.22 -12.43
CA SER A 281 -4.84 18.65 -12.40
C SER A 281 -4.08 19.64 -11.51
N LEU A 282 -3.10 19.25 -10.70
CA LEU A 282 -2.09 20.19 -10.20
C LEU A 282 -0.68 19.65 -10.49
N GLU A 283 -0.12 20.17 -11.58
CA GLU A 283 1.33 20.22 -11.88
C GLU A 283 2.15 18.93 -11.97
N LEU A 284 1.56 17.75 -11.88
CA LEU A 284 2.30 16.52 -12.20
C LEU A 284 2.19 16.18 -13.69
N LYS A 285 2.62 17.11 -14.56
CA LYS A 285 3.24 16.73 -15.84
C LYS A 285 4.63 16.16 -15.54
N ILE A 286 4.70 15.04 -14.81
CA ILE A 286 5.94 14.28 -14.73
C ILE A 286 6.07 13.57 -16.07
N ALA A 287 6.71 14.25 -17.01
CA ALA A 287 7.03 13.74 -18.34
C ALA A 287 7.94 12.49 -18.31
N ASP A 288 8.42 12.08 -17.13
CA ASP A 288 9.45 11.04 -16.98
C ASP A 288 9.11 9.89 -16.01
N ALA A 289 7.90 9.82 -15.43
CA ALA A 289 7.44 8.59 -14.76
C ALA A 289 6.91 7.58 -15.78
N LYS A 290 7.65 7.39 -16.89
CA LYS A 290 7.55 6.12 -17.60
C LYS A 290 8.03 5.08 -16.62
N LEU A 291 7.24 4.02 -16.44
CA LEU A 291 7.74 2.79 -15.83
C LEU A 291 9.14 2.55 -16.44
N PRO A 292 10.22 2.41 -15.64
CA PRO A 292 11.57 2.26 -16.15
C PRO A 292 11.56 1.32 -17.35
N ARG A 293 12.28 1.63 -18.44
CA ARG A 293 12.17 0.87 -19.71
C ARG A 293 12.33 -0.65 -19.50
N GLU A 294 13.12 -1.03 -18.50
CA GLU A 294 13.37 -2.39 -18.03
C GLU A 294 12.15 -3.08 -17.39
N LEU A 295 11.25 -2.32 -16.76
CA LEU A 295 9.99 -2.78 -16.20
C LEU A 295 8.86 -2.73 -17.23
N ALA A 296 8.91 -1.77 -18.17
CA ALA A 296 7.94 -1.66 -19.27
C ALA A 296 8.07 -2.76 -20.33
N SER A 297 9.24 -3.38 -20.45
CA SER A 297 9.50 -4.52 -21.35
C SER A 297 9.11 -5.88 -20.74
N LYS A 298 8.88 -5.95 -19.42
CA LYS A 298 8.43 -7.16 -18.74
C LYS A 298 6.90 -7.27 -18.87
N ASP A 299 6.42 -8.45 -19.26
CA ASP A 299 4.99 -8.74 -19.34
C ASP A 299 4.40 -8.77 -17.92
N ILE A 300 3.78 -7.67 -17.49
CA ILE A 300 3.23 -7.52 -16.12
C ILE A 300 1.95 -8.35 -16.03
N ARG A 301 2.04 -9.47 -15.32
CA ARG A 301 0.89 -10.34 -15.07
C ARG A 301 0.01 -9.75 -13.97
N SER A 302 -1.30 -9.68 -14.19
CA SER A 302 -2.22 -9.13 -13.19
C SER A 302 -2.26 -9.96 -11.89
N HIS A 303 -2.04 -11.27 -12.00
CA HIS A 303 -2.03 -12.23 -10.89
C HIS A 303 -0.66 -12.35 -10.18
N ASP A 304 0.38 -11.68 -10.67
CA ASP A 304 1.70 -11.59 -10.01
C ASP A 304 2.39 -10.25 -10.41
N PRO A 305 1.89 -9.11 -9.90
CA PRO A 305 2.36 -7.80 -10.32
C PRO A 305 3.73 -7.48 -9.73
N PHE A 306 4.69 -7.13 -10.59
CA PHE A 306 6.04 -6.72 -10.22
C PHE A 306 6.74 -7.70 -9.27
N PRO A 307 6.99 -8.96 -9.67
CA PRO A 307 7.68 -9.92 -8.82
C PRO A 307 9.14 -9.47 -8.53
N PRO A 308 9.73 -9.88 -7.39
CA PRO A 308 11.13 -9.58 -7.08
C PRO A 308 12.07 -10.25 -8.09
N GLU A 309 13.20 -9.62 -8.39
CA GLU A 309 14.13 -10.10 -9.43
C GLU A 309 14.71 -11.49 -9.15
N LYS A 310 14.92 -11.81 -7.87
CA LYS A 310 15.40 -13.12 -7.39
C LYS A 310 14.26 -13.94 -6.77
N GLY A 311 13.04 -13.80 -7.30
CA GLY A 311 11.89 -14.57 -6.85
C GLY A 311 12.08 -16.06 -7.09
N VAL A 312 11.61 -16.87 -6.14
CA VAL A 312 11.45 -18.31 -6.29
C VAL A 312 10.21 -18.56 -7.16
N PRO A 313 10.34 -19.28 -8.29
CA PRO A 313 9.20 -19.59 -9.16
C PRO A 313 8.24 -20.56 -8.47
N SER A 314 7.07 -20.76 -9.07
CA SER A 314 6.12 -21.74 -8.58
C SER A 314 6.74 -23.14 -8.60
N VAL A 315 6.41 -23.97 -7.61
CA VAL A 315 6.78 -25.40 -7.67
C VAL A 315 6.16 -26.07 -8.91
N PHE A 316 5.07 -25.49 -9.43
CA PHE A 316 4.34 -25.95 -10.60
C PHE A 316 4.85 -25.37 -11.94
N ASP A 317 5.87 -24.50 -11.93
CA ASP A 317 6.53 -24.07 -13.16
C ASP A 317 7.42 -25.20 -13.72
N GLY A 318 7.41 -25.39 -15.05
CA GLY A 318 7.73 -26.65 -15.73
C GLY A 318 9.11 -27.28 -15.49
N ASP A 319 10.12 -26.50 -15.09
CA ASP A 319 11.46 -27.03 -14.78
C ASP A 319 11.58 -27.55 -13.33
N SER A 320 10.84 -26.95 -12.39
CA SER A 320 10.80 -27.32 -10.96
C SER A 320 9.87 -28.51 -10.71
N PHE A 321 8.78 -28.62 -11.47
CA PHE A 321 7.76 -29.66 -11.26
C PHE A 321 8.31 -31.06 -11.60
N ASN A 322 9.08 -31.20 -12.68
CA ASN A 322 9.69 -32.49 -13.06
C ASN A 322 10.67 -33.01 -12.01
N GLY A 323 11.51 -32.15 -11.41
CA GLY A 323 12.47 -32.56 -10.37
C GLY A 323 11.81 -32.83 -9.00
N THR A 324 10.71 -32.13 -8.69
CA THR A 324 9.99 -32.27 -7.42
C THR A 324 9.07 -33.48 -7.42
N VAL A 325 8.39 -33.77 -8.53
CA VAL A 325 7.62 -35.01 -8.72
C VAL A 325 8.58 -36.20 -8.64
N ASP A 326 9.76 -36.13 -9.24
CA ASP A 326 10.79 -37.18 -9.12
C ASP A 326 11.25 -37.42 -7.67
N ARG A 327 11.44 -36.35 -6.89
CA ARG A 327 11.80 -36.44 -5.47
C ARG A 327 10.66 -37.00 -4.62
N ILE A 328 9.43 -36.51 -4.82
CA ILE A 328 8.25 -36.99 -4.08
C ILE A 328 7.95 -38.44 -4.46
N THR A 329 8.12 -38.83 -5.72
CA THR A 329 7.94 -40.21 -6.19
C THR A 329 9.02 -41.12 -5.62
N ARG A 330 10.29 -40.67 -5.54
CA ARG A 330 11.37 -41.42 -4.88
C ARG A 330 11.18 -41.56 -3.37
N ILE A 331 10.68 -40.52 -2.69
CA ILE A 331 10.37 -40.56 -1.26
C ILE A 331 9.15 -41.45 -1.00
N ALA A 332 8.11 -41.36 -1.83
CA ALA A 332 6.95 -42.25 -1.75
C ALA A 332 7.34 -43.72 -2.02
N GLN A 333 8.22 -43.97 -2.98
CA GLN A 333 8.75 -45.31 -3.28
C GLN A 333 9.66 -45.85 -2.16
N SER A 334 10.48 -45.01 -1.53
CA SER A 334 11.34 -45.45 -0.41
C SER A 334 10.57 -45.70 0.89
N VAL A 335 9.50 -44.93 1.12
CA VAL A 335 8.58 -45.16 2.24
C VAL A 335 7.80 -46.45 1.97
N LEU A 336 7.25 -46.65 0.78
CA LEU A 336 6.52 -47.88 0.45
C LEU A 336 7.40 -49.14 0.48
N SER A 337 8.66 -49.07 0.06
CA SER A 337 9.57 -50.23 0.15
C SER A 337 9.97 -50.59 1.58
N SER A 338 9.99 -49.62 2.50
CA SER A 338 10.23 -49.84 3.94
C SER A 338 9.05 -50.46 4.69
N PHE A 339 7.85 -50.45 4.10
CA PHE A 339 6.64 -51.06 4.68
C PHE A 339 6.41 -52.51 4.22
N PHE A 340 7.15 -52.99 3.21
CA PHE A 340 7.02 -54.34 2.64
C PHE A 340 8.31 -55.19 2.77
N GLN A 341 9.16 -54.89 3.76
CA GLN A 341 10.26 -55.77 4.19
C GLN A 341 10.03 -56.34 5.59
#